data_AF-A0A381X4Z1-F1
#
_entry.id   AF-A0A381X4Z1-F1
#
_cell.length_a   1.000
_cell.length_b   1.000
_cell.length_c   1.000
_cell.angle_alpha   90.00
_cell.angle_beta   90.00
_cell.angle_gamma   90.00
#
_symmetry.space_group_name_H-M   'P 1'
#
loop_
_entity.id
_entity.type
_entity.pdbx_description
1 polymer ?
#
loop_
_entity_poly.entity_id
_entity_poly.type
_entity_poly.pdbx_seq_one_letter_code
_entity_poly.pdbx_strand_id
1 'polypeptide(L)' 'MIALLDQPSNGEIYFERKKTSQMNDVEKDELRCKKISIVYQQNNLLSDFTSSENVAIAMISSGKSKEYANN' A
#
# COMPACT_ATOMS: atom_id res chain seq x y z
N MET A 1 6.90 4.73 -9.15
CA MET A 1 6.52 6.15 -9.28
C MET A 1 5.04 6.43 -8.94
N ILE A 2 4.04 5.94 -9.71
CA ILE A 2 2.61 6.31 -9.51
C ILE A 2 2.08 5.89 -8.12
N ALA A 3 2.40 4.69 -7.67
CA ALA A 3 2.04 4.19 -6.34
C ALA A 3 2.88 4.79 -5.19
N LEU A 4 3.60 5.88 -5.44
CA LEU A 4 4.58 6.48 -4.52
C LEU A 4 5.68 5.53 -4.04
N LEU A 5 5.92 4.44 -4.76
CA LEU A 5 7.05 3.52 -4.50
C LEU A 5 8.41 4.11 -4.92
N ASP A 6 8.39 5.15 -5.73
CA ASP A 6 9.59 5.82 -6.23
C ASP A 6 9.28 7.29 -6.50
N GLN A 7 10.29 8.14 -6.49
CA GLN A 7 10.15 9.58 -6.72
C GLN A 7 10.25 9.90 -8.22
N PRO A 8 9.41 10.82 -8.74
CA PRO A 8 9.59 11.30 -10.10
C PRO A 8 10.90 12.07 -10.22
N SER A 9 11.68 11.82 -11.27
CA SER A 9 12.90 12.61 -11.54
C SER A 9 12.57 14.04 -11.98
N ASN A 10 11.40 14.26 -12.60
CA ASN A 10 10.88 15.56 -12.98
C ASN A 10 9.35 15.56 -12.91
N GLY A 11 8.75 16.73 -12.69
CA GLY A 11 7.31 16.88 -12.56
C GLY A 11 6.80 16.62 -11.14
N GLU A 12 5.49 16.64 -10.98
CA GLU A 12 4.84 16.60 -9.67
C GLU A 12 3.66 15.63 -9.67
N ILE A 13 3.49 14.92 -8.56
CA ILE A 13 2.36 14.02 -8.34
C ILE A 13 1.44 14.66 -7.30
N TYR A 14 0.15 14.69 -7.62
CA TYR A 14 -0.90 15.17 -6.72
C TYR A 14 -1.83 14.00 -6.40
N PHE A 15 -2.04 13.75 -5.11
CA PHE A 15 -3.00 12.78 -4.61
C PHE A 15 -4.01 13.50 -3.71
N GLU A 16 -5.31 13.35 -3.99
CA GLU A 16 -6.39 14.06 -3.27
C GLU A 16 -6.11 15.59 -3.15
N ARG A 17 -5.63 16.21 -4.24
CA ARG A 17 -5.22 17.64 -4.31
C ARG A 17 -4.02 18.04 -3.45
N LYS A 18 -3.37 17.08 -2.75
CA LYS A 18 -2.13 17.30 -1.99
C LYS A 18 -0.92 16.90 -2.82
N LYS A 19 0.10 17.75 -2.82
CA LYS A 19 1.36 17.53 -3.53
C LYS A 19 2.17 16.47 -2.76
N THR A 20 2.53 15.35 -3.40
CA THR A 20 3.17 14.23 -2.69
C THR A 20 4.64 14.49 -2.36
N SER A 21 5.30 15.43 -3.04
CA SER A 21 6.64 15.90 -2.71
C SER A 21 6.70 16.69 -1.40
N GLN A 22 5.56 17.19 -0.90
CA GLN A 22 5.45 17.86 0.40
C GLN A 22 5.09 16.89 1.54
N MET A 23 4.85 15.61 1.24
CA MET A 23 4.59 14.59 2.25
C MET A 23 5.91 14.05 2.80
N ASN A 24 5.97 13.84 4.11
CA ASN A 24 7.06 13.08 4.73
C ASN A 24 6.88 11.57 4.47
N ASP A 25 7.88 10.76 4.82
CA ASP A 25 7.84 9.32 4.52
C ASP A 25 6.75 8.58 5.28
N VAL A 26 6.42 9.00 6.50
CA VAL A 26 5.31 8.44 7.29
C VAL A 26 3.96 8.70 6.62
N GLU A 27 3.72 9.92 6.15
CA GLU A 27 2.50 10.28 5.42
C GLU A 27 2.39 9.49 4.11
N LYS A 28 3.51 9.27 3.41
CA LYS A 28 3.55 8.43 2.20
C LYS A 28 3.26 6.98 2.53
N ASP A 29 3.82 6.45 3.62
CA ASP A 29 3.54 5.09 4.10
C ASP A 29 2.07 4.89 4.43
N GLU A 30 1.47 5.81 5.18
CA GLU A 30 0.05 5.75 5.50
C GLU A 30 -0.83 5.82 4.26
N LEU A 31 -0.49 6.71 3.32
CA LEU A 31 -1.22 6.84 2.07
C LEU A 31 -1.10 5.56 1.23
N ARG A 32 0.10 5.00 1.09
CA ARG A 32 0.31 3.72 0.41
C ARG A 32 -0.51 2.61 1.05
N CYS A 33 -0.46 2.50 2.37
CA CYS A 33 -1.08 1.39 3.07
C CYS A 33 -2.62 1.47 3.13
N LYS A 34 -3.19 2.69 3.15
CA LYS A 34 -4.63 2.91 3.32
C LYS A 34 -5.38 3.22 2.03
N LYS A 35 -4.70 3.72 0.99
CA LYS A 35 -5.36 4.30 -0.20
C LYS A 35 -4.86 3.74 -1.53
N ILE A 36 -3.78 2.96 -1.54
CA ILE A 36 -3.19 2.43 -2.76
C ILE A 36 -3.18 0.89 -2.69
N SER A 37 -3.67 0.25 -3.74
CA SER A 37 -3.56 -1.21 -3.92
C SER A 37 -2.78 -1.47 -5.21
N ILE A 38 -1.87 -2.44 -5.17
CA ILE A 38 -1.00 -2.77 -6.30
C ILE A 38 -1.23 -4.23 -6.69
N VAL A 39 -1.51 -4.45 -7.98
CA VAL A 39 -1.62 -5.79 -8.57
C VAL A 39 -0.53 -5.93 -9.61
N TYR A 40 0.30 -6.96 -9.46
CA TYR A 40 1.38 -7.29 -10.39
C TYR A 40 0.94 -8.45 -11.32
N GLN A 41 1.65 -8.64 -12.43
CA GLN A 41 1.41 -9.78 -13.32
C GLN A 41 1.71 -11.12 -12.65
N GLN A 42 2.74 -11.16 -11.80
CA GLN A 42 3.03 -12.28 -10.91
C GLN A 42 2.36 -12.03 -9.55
N ASN A 43 1.79 -13.08 -8.96
CA ASN A 43 0.83 -12.96 -7.87
C ASN A 43 1.42 -12.59 -6.50
N ASN A 44 2.75 -12.49 -6.34
CA ASN A 44 3.45 -12.05 -5.10
C ASN A 44 2.88 -12.66 -3.79
N LEU A 45 2.27 -13.85 -3.88
CA LEU A 45 1.72 -14.55 -2.73
C LEU A 45 2.87 -15.22 -1.97
N LEU A 46 2.81 -15.16 -0.65
CA LEU A 46 3.69 -15.93 0.20
C LEU A 46 3.27 -17.40 0.11
N SER A 47 4.16 -18.24 -0.41
CA SER A 47 3.90 -19.66 -0.72
C SER A 47 3.52 -20.49 0.50
N ASP A 48 3.98 -20.06 1.68
CA ASP A 48 3.79 -20.78 2.93
C ASP A 48 2.40 -20.51 3.56
N PHE A 49 1.60 -19.66 2.91
CA PHE A 49 0.31 -19.19 3.42
C PHE A 49 -0.82 -19.44 2.42
N THR A 50 -2.02 -19.67 2.94
CA THR A 50 -3.25 -19.74 2.16
C THR A 50 -3.60 -18.38 1.54
N SER A 51 -4.52 -18.39 0.57
CA SER A 51 -5.01 -17.15 -0.05
C SER A 51 -5.65 -16.22 0.98
N SER A 52 -6.44 -16.74 1.92
CA SER A 52 -7.04 -15.96 3.00
C SER A 52 -6.00 -15.37 3.95
N GLU A 53 -4.93 -16.11 4.27
CA GLU A 53 -3.87 -15.62 5.15
C GLU A 53 -3.04 -14.52 4.47
N ASN A 54 -2.75 -14.64 3.18
CA ASN A 54 -2.12 -13.57 2.40
C ASN A 54 -2.95 -12.28 2.41
N VAL A 55 -4.28 -12.41 2.29
CA VAL A 55 -5.21 -11.26 2.39
C VAL A 55 -5.22 -10.68 3.81
N ALA A 56 -5.27 -11.54 4.84
CA ALA A 56 -5.26 -11.11 6.23
C ALA A 56 -3.96 -10.37 6.61
N ILE A 57 -2.80 -10.84 6.13
CA ILE A 57 -1.51 -10.18 6.32
C ILE A 57 -1.54 -8.76 5.75
N ALA A 58 -2.03 -8.58 4.53
CA ALA A 58 -2.16 -7.26 3.92
C ALA A 58 -3.12 -6.34 4.72
N MET A 59 -4.23 -6.88 5.22
CA MET A 59 -5.17 -6.13 6.06
C MET A 59 -4.54 -5.69 7.39
N ILE A 60 -3.81 -6.58 8.06
CA ILE A 60 -3.11 -6.27 9.32
C ILE A 60 -2.05 -5.20 9.09
N SER A 61 -1.28 -5.29 8.00
CA SER A 61 -0.31 -4.26 7.62
C SER A 61 -0.94 -2.88 7.38
N SER A 62 -2.21 -2.82 6.94
CA SER A 62 -3.00 -1.59 6.83
C SER A 62 -3.58 -1.05 8.14
N GLY A 63 -3.25 -1.69 9.27
CA GLY A 63 -3.70 -1.30 10.61
C GLY A 63 -5.08 -1.83 10.98
N LYS A 64 -5.61 -2.84 10.27
CA LYS A 64 -6.84 -3.54 10.67
C LYS A 64 -6.55 -4.55 11.79
N SER A 65 -7.50 -4.75 12.69
CA SER A 65 -7.36 -5.76 13.74
C SER A 65 -7.35 -7.16 13.14
N LYS A 66 -6.65 -8.09 13.80
CA LYS A 66 -6.58 -9.49 13.39
C LYS A 66 -7.97 -10.15 13.32
N GLU A 67 -8.88 -9.75 14.20
CA GLU A 67 -10.27 -10.23 14.19
C GLU A 67 -11.03 -9.75 12.95
N TYR A 68 -10.83 -8.51 12.52
CA TYR A 68 -11.44 -8.01 11.28
C TYR A 68 -10.84 -8.69 10.04
N ALA A 69 -9.55 -9.05 10.09
CA ALA A 69 -8.84 -9.65 8.97
C ALA A 69 -9.18 -11.14 8.73
N ASN A 70 -9.73 -11.81 9.74
CA ASN A 70 -10.10 -13.24 9.70
C ASN A 70 -11.61 -13.49 9.57
N ASN A 71 -12.43 -12.43 9.48
CA ASN A 71 -13.86 -12.51 9.19
C ASN A 71 -14.12 -12.31 7.69
#